data_AF-A0A6B3UNH6-F1
#
_entry.id   AF-A0A6B3UNH6-F1
#
_cell.length_a   1.000
_cell.length_b   1.000
_cell.length_c   1.000
_cell.angle_alpha   90.00
_cell.angle_beta   90.00
_cell.angle_gamma   90.00
#
_symmetry.space_group_name_H-M   'P 1'
#
loop_
_entity.id
_entity.type
_entity.pdbx_description
1 polymer ?
#
loop_
_entity_poly.entity_id
_entity_poly.type
_entity_poly.pdbx_seq_one_letter_code
_entity_poly.pdbx_strand_id
1 'polypeptide(L)'
;MTRANRAKTRIGTAIALAAALAPLAAQALGSADLFYERTLMRAADDRCGLFAPQISTALDAAASQARGAALRSGTTAAALSSVESRAKAKAAATPCASPDLT
;
A
#
# COMPACT_ATOMS: atom_id res chain seq x y z
N MET A 1 43.31 34.20 -11.67
CA MET A 1 42.62 34.10 -10.37
C MET A 1 41.10 34.10 -10.61
N THR A 2 40.44 33.02 -10.16
CA THR A 2 39.00 32.87 -9.81
C THR A 2 37.89 33.14 -10.86
N ARG A 3 37.69 32.20 -11.79
CA ARG A 3 36.38 31.90 -12.43
C ARG A 3 35.81 30.60 -11.83
N ALA A 4 35.24 30.68 -10.64
CA ALA A 4 34.58 29.53 -10.01
C ALA A 4 33.44 30.00 -9.10
N ASN A 5 32.24 30.25 -9.66
CA ASN A 5 31.01 30.15 -8.85
C ASN A 5 29.65 30.16 -9.57
N ARG A 6 29.55 30.00 -10.91
CA ARG A 6 28.25 30.02 -11.62
C ARG A 6 27.69 28.64 -12.04
N ALA A 7 28.24 27.54 -11.52
CA ALA A 7 27.84 26.19 -11.94
C ALA A 7 26.90 25.44 -10.97
N LYS A 8 26.62 25.97 -9.77
CA LYS A 8 25.88 25.22 -8.73
C LYS A 8 24.34 25.40 -8.74
N THR A 9 23.77 26.24 -9.61
CA THR A 9 22.35 26.63 -9.50
C THR A 9 21.40 25.99 -10.52
N ARG A 10 21.82 24.98 -11.30
CA ARG A 10 20.98 24.39 -12.36
C ARG A 10 20.74 22.87 -12.26
N ILE A 11 21.08 22.23 -11.14
CA ILE A 11 20.88 20.79 -10.94
C ILE A 11 19.67 20.49 -10.03
N GLY A 12 19.00 21.51 -9.49
CA GLY A 12 17.87 21.36 -8.58
C GLY A 12 16.49 21.21 -9.25
N THR A 13 16.36 21.46 -10.56
CA THR A 13 15.05 21.57 -11.22
C THR A 13 14.63 20.36 -12.06
N ALA A 14 15.53 19.39 -12.32
CA ALA A 14 15.20 18.23 -13.16
C ALA A 14 14.60 17.04 -12.39
N ILE A 15 14.77 16.99 -11.05
CA ILE A 15 14.29 15.83 -10.25
C ILE A 15 12.81 15.99 -9.85
N ALA A 16 12.25 17.20 -9.87
CA ALA A 16 10.86 17.43 -9.50
C ALA A 16 9.84 16.94 -10.55
N LEU A 17 10.24 16.79 -11.82
CA LEU A 17 9.30 16.42 -12.90
C LEU A 17 9.18 14.90 -13.10
N ALA A 18 10.16 14.11 -12.67
CA ALA A 18 10.12 12.65 -12.80
C ALA A 18 9.21 11.96 -11.75
N ALA A 19 8.90 12.65 -10.64
CA ALA A 19 8.01 12.11 -9.60
C ALA A 19 6.51 12.19 -9.95
N ALA A 20 6.14 12.88 -11.02
CA ALA A 20 4.74 13.05 -11.43
C ALA A 20 4.20 11.93 -12.34
N LEU A 21 5.02 10.95 -12.73
CA LEU A 21 4.68 9.94 -13.74
C LEU A 21 4.59 8.49 -13.24
N ALA A 22 4.47 8.24 -11.93
CA ALA A 22 4.21 6.90 -11.42
C ALA A 22 3.11 6.91 -10.33
N PRO A 23 2.03 6.08 -10.41
CA PRO A 23 1.50 5.29 -11.52
C PRO A 23 0.08 5.73 -11.94
N LEU A 24 -0.08 6.31 -13.13
CA LEU A 24 -1.37 6.43 -13.85
C LEU A 24 -1.92 5.07 -14.35
N ALA A 25 -1.45 3.97 -13.79
CA ALA A 25 -1.78 2.60 -14.22
C ALA A 25 -2.50 1.77 -13.14
N ALA A 26 -2.73 2.31 -11.94
CA ALA A 26 -3.50 1.61 -10.89
C ALA A 26 -5.02 1.80 -11.02
N GLN A 27 -5.49 2.37 -12.13
CA GLN A 27 -6.90 2.65 -12.42
C GLN A 27 -7.63 1.42 -12.98
N ALA A 28 -7.78 0.40 -12.14
CA ALA A 28 -8.75 -0.68 -12.38
C ALA A 28 -9.25 -1.36 -11.09
N LEU A 29 -8.46 -1.38 -10.00
CA LEU A 29 -8.93 -1.84 -8.70
C LEU A 29 -9.49 -0.65 -7.90
N GLY A 30 -10.72 -0.80 -7.41
CA GLY A 30 -11.27 0.12 -6.43
C GLY A 30 -10.35 0.20 -5.21
N SER A 31 -10.18 1.38 -4.64
CA SER A 31 -9.39 1.62 -3.42
C SER A 31 -9.82 0.73 -2.24
N ALA A 32 -11.10 0.37 -2.16
CA ALA A 32 -11.63 -0.58 -1.19
C ALA A 32 -11.16 -2.03 -1.44
N ASP A 33 -10.90 -2.41 -2.69
CA ASP A 33 -10.40 -3.73 -3.07
C ASP A 33 -8.92 -3.87 -2.68
N LEU A 34 -8.10 -2.85 -2.96
CA LEU A 34 -6.73 -2.79 -2.46
C LEU A 34 -6.66 -2.81 -0.92
N PHE A 35 -7.63 -2.19 -0.25
CA PHE A 35 -7.72 -2.26 1.21
C PHE A 35 -8.08 -3.68 1.67
N TYR A 36 -9.00 -4.36 0.99
CA TYR A 36 -9.35 -5.75 1.26
C TYR A 36 -8.12 -6.68 1.14
N GLU A 37 -7.42 -6.66 0.00
CA GLU A 37 -6.27 -7.54 -0.26
C GLU A 37 -5.16 -7.37 0.78
N ARG A 38 -4.78 -6.12 1.08
CA ARG A 38 -3.71 -5.82 2.04
C ARG A 38 -4.09 -6.21 3.46
N THR A 39 -5.35 -5.99 3.84
CA THR A 39 -5.86 -6.39 5.16
C THR A 39 -5.93 -7.90 5.29
N LEU A 40 -6.32 -8.60 4.22
CA LEU A 40 -6.35 -10.06 4.17
C LEU A 40 -4.95 -10.63 4.37
N MET A 41 -3.96 -10.16 3.61
CA MET A 41 -2.59 -10.67 3.72
C MET A 41 -1.95 -10.33 5.07
N ARG A 42 -2.21 -9.14 5.63
CA ARG A 42 -1.81 -8.81 7.00
C ARG A 42 -2.44 -9.77 8.02
N ALA A 43 -3.75 -9.99 7.97
CA ALA A 43 -4.43 -10.86 8.93
C ALA A 43 -4.04 -12.33 8.77
N ALA A 44 -3.69 -12.76 7.55
CA ALA A 44 -3.13 -14.07 7.30
C ALA A 44 -1.72 -14.20 7.89
N ASP A 45 -0.87 -13.18 7.70
CA ASP A 45 0.47 -13.11 8.29
C ASP A 45 0.45 -13.12 9.81
N ASP A 46 -0.39 -12.30 10.45
CA ASP A 46 -0.57 -12.25 11.91
C ASP A 46 -0.92 -13.63 12.51
N ARG A 47 -1.61 -14.47 11.75
CA ARG A 47 -2.03 -15.83 12.16
C ARG A 47 -1.00 -16.90 11.85
N CYS A 48 -0.39 -16.83 10.67
CA CYS A 48 0.35 -17.94 10.09
C CYS A 48 1.87 -17.68 10.04
N GLY A 49 2.33 -16.46 10.33
CA GLY A 49 3.74 -16.07 10.24
C GLY A 49 4.30 -16.26 8.83
N LEU A 50 3.60 -15.71 7.84
CA LEU A 50 3.90 -15.92 6.41
C LEU A 50 5.14 -15.15 5.96
N PHE A 51 5.39 -13.99 6.57
CA PHE A 51 6.43 -13.08 6.13
C PHE A 51 7.44 -12.75 7.24
N ALA A 52 8.62 -12.30 6.82
CA ALA A 52 9.62 -11.78 7.74
C ALA A 52 9.14 -10.45 8.36
N PRO A 53 9.58 -10.08 9.58
CA PRO A 53 9.04 -8.94 10.33
C PRO A 53 9.05 -7.58 9.58
N GLN A 54 10.06 -7.34 8.75
CA GLN A 54 10.17 -6.13 7.93
C GLN A 54 9.07 -6.06 6.86
N ILE A 55 8.61 -7.21 6.35
CA ILE A 55 7.52 -7.30 5.37
C ILE A 55 6.17 -7.16 6.09
N SER A 56 6.00 -7.77 7.27
CA SER A 56 4.81 -7.58 8.11
C SER A 56 4.60 -6.09 8.43
N THR A 57 5.67 -5.37 8.79
CA THR A 57 5.63 -3.92 9.03
C THR A 57 5.25 -3.14 7.77
N ALA A 58 5.74 -3.57 6.59
CA ALA A 58 5.37 -2.97 5.33
C ALA A 58 3.89 -3.23 4.96
N LEU A 59 3.36 -4.42 5.25
CA LEU A 59 1.94 -4.76 5.08
C LEU A 59 1.05 -3.89 5.96
N ASP A 60 1.44 -3.64 7.21
CA ASP A 60 0.74 -2.72 8.13
C ASP A 60 0.65 -1.31 7.58
N ALA A 61 1.77 -0.80 7.07
CA ALA A 61 1.82 0.51 6.41
C ALA A 61 0.97 0.51 5.14
N ALA A 62 1.04 -0.54 4.31
CA ALA A 62 0.30 -0.64 3.06
C ALA A 62 -1.22 -0.71 3.28
N ALA A 63 -1.69 -1.46 4.29
CA ALA A 63 -3.09 -1.52 4.69
C ALA A 63 -3.59 -0.15 5.17
N SER A 64 -2.80 0.54 5.98
CA SER A 64 -3.10 1.92 6.43
C SER A 64 -3.19 2.91 5.27
N GLN A 65 -2.28 2.81 4.29
CA GLN A 65 -2.29 3.61 3.08
C GLN A 65 -3.53 3.35 2.21
N ALA A 66 -3.91 2.09 2.02
CA ALA A 66 -5.09 1.73 1.24
C ALA A 66 -6.38 2.22 1.91
N ARG A 67 -6.48 2.11 3.25
CA ARG A 67 -7.60 2.68 4.01
C ARG A 67 -7.74 4.18 3.76
N GLY A 68 -6.62 4.92 3.84
CA GLY A 68 -6.59 6.35 3.57
C GLY A 68 -6.97 6.70 2.12
N ALA A 69 -6.48 5.93 1.15
CA ALA A 69 -6.84 6.10 -0.26
C ALA A 69 -8.35 5.88 -0.49
N ALA A 70 -8.93 4.86 0.15
CA ALA A 70 -10.35 4.55 0.04
C ALA A 70 -11.26 5.63 0.65
N LEU A 71 -10.88 6.17 1.81
CA LEU A 71 -11.58 7.30 2.40
C LEU A 71 -11.54 8.53 1.46
N ARG A 72 -10.38 8.83 0.87
CA ARG A 72 -10.24 9.96 -0.08
C ARG A 72 -10.98 9.74 -1.39
N SER A 73 -11.20 8.51 -1.82
CA SER A 73 -12.03 8.19 -2.99
C SER A 73 -13.53 8.14 -2.68
N GLY A 74 -13.96 8.54 -1.47
CA GLY A 74 -15.37 8.65 -1.10
C GLY A 74 -15.98 7.38 -0.49
N THR A 75 -15.20 6.33 -0.22
CA THR A 75 -15.70 5.17 0.54
C THR A 75 -15.97 5.58 1.98
N THR A 76 -17.14 5.22 2.52
CA THR A 76 -17.50 5.55 3.90
C THR A 76 -16.72 4.70 4.91
N ALA A 77 -16.53 5.23 6.12
CA ALA A 77 -15.88 4.47 7.20
C ALA A 77 -16.63 3.17 7.55
N ALA A 78 -17.97 3.18 7.49
CA ALA A 78 -18.80 2.01 7.72
C ALA A 78 -18.58 0.93 6.64
N ALA A 79 -18.51 1.34 5.37
CA ALA A 79 -18.19 0.42 4.28
C ALA A 79 -16.78 -0.18 4.44
N LEU A 80 -15.79 0.62 4.85
CA LEU A 80 -14.44 0.12 5.12
C LEU A 80 -14.39 -0.84 6.31
N SER A 81 -15.14 -0.59 7.37
CA SER A 81 -15.24 -1.53 8.48
C SER A 81 -15.82 -2.87 8.03
N SER A 82 -16.82 -2.87 7.14
CA SER A 82 -17.36 -4.10 6.54
C SER A 82 -16.33 -4.81 5.66
N VAL A 83 -15.54 -4.07 4.86
CA VAL A 83 -14.42 -4.63 4.09
C VAL A 83 -13.38 -5.29 5.00
N GLU A 84 -12.99 -4.62 6.08
CA GLU A 84 -12.01 -5.13 7.04
C GLU A 84 -12.49 -6.42 7.70
N SER A 85 -13.75 -6.46 8.15
CA SER A 85 -14.35 -7.67 8.74
C SER A 85 -14.38 -8.83 7.76
N ARG A 86 -14.71 -8.59 6.48
CA ARG A 86 -14.70 -9.62 5.43
C ARG A 86 -13.28 -10.13 5.16
N ALA A 87 -12.29 -9.25 5.08
CA ALA A 87 -10.89 -9.63 4.89
C ALA A 87 -10.39 -10.52 6.03
N LYS A 88 -10.66 -10.13 7.28
CA LYS A 88 -10.33 -10.91 8.48
C LYS A 88 -11.04 -12.27 8.52
N ALA A 89 -12.33 -12.30 8.15
CA ALA A 89 -13.09 -13.55 8.08
C ALA A 89 -12.53 -14.50 7.01
N LYS A 90 -12.17 -13.98 5.82
CA LYS A 90 -11.53 -14.79 4.77
C LYS A 90 -10.18 -15.31 5.23
N ALA A 91 -9.34 -14.47 5.84
CA ALA A 91 -8.08 -14.92 6.42
C ALA A 91 -8.32 -16.06 7.42
N ALA A 92 -9.23 -15.87 8.39
CA ALA A 92 -9.59 -16.88 9.39
C ALA A 92 -10.07 -18.21 8.80
N ALA A 93 -10.81 -18.16 7.68
CA ALA A 93 -11.33 -19.34 6.99
C ALA A 93 -10.28 -20.05 6.13
N THR A 94 -9.20 -19.37 5.71
CA THR A 94 -8.13 -19.97 4.92
C THR A 94 -7.13 -20.69 5.82
N PRO A 95 -6.85 -22.00 5.59
CA PRO A 95 -5.78 -22.72 6.29
C PRO A 95 -4.40 -22.12 6.00
N CYS A 96 -3.49 -22.13 6.99
CA CYS A 96 -2.14 -21.58 6.81
C CYS A 96 -1.31 -22.29 5.73
N ALA A 97 -1.61 -23.56 5.43
CA ALA A 97 -0.96 -24.32 4.36
C ALA A 97 -1.69 -24.21 3.01
N SER A 98 -2.64 -23.28 2.87
CA SER A 98 -3.38 -23.08 1.63
C SER A 98 -2.45 -22.51 0.54
N PRO A 99 -2.49 -23.03 -0.70
CA PRO A 99 -1.75 -22.46 -1.81
C PRO A 99 -2.19 -21.02 -2.16
N ASP A 100 -3.37 -20.60 -1.71
CA ASP A 100 -3.84 -19.22 -1.87
C ASP A 100 -3.02 -18.19 -1.06
N LEU A 101 -2.17 -18.62 -0.12
CA LEU A 101 -1.38 -17.75 0.78
C LEU A 101 0.14 -17.77 0.50
N THR A 102 0.60 -18.53 -0.50
CA THR A 102 2.02 -18.78 -0.81
C THR A 102 2.30 -18.60 -2.28
#